data_AF-A0AA39DKX6-F1
#
_entry.id   AF-A0AA39DKX6-F1
#
_cell.length_a   1.000
_cell.length_b   1.000
_cell.length_c   1.000
_cell.angle_alpha   90.00
_cell.angle_beta   90.00
_cell.angle_gamma   90.00
#
_symmetry.space_group_name_H-M   'P 1'
#
loop_
_entity.id
_entity.type
_entity.pdbx_description
1 polymer ?
#
loop_
_entity_poly.entity_id
_entity_poly.type
_entity_poly.pdbx_seq_one_letter_code
_entity_poly.pdbx_strand_id
1 'polypeptide(L)'
;MKRELQAIERDITEAEVARNGWEEKSWDLDTTIGHKFKELEALSIECNQALRRLKLGNGLQYVLNAKGSSPAEVLGIDYKSTLKPALDSFADDINKSSMSKLEELISLQQQSVENAAKIEAKRNRLAALQSRSDEVEAQLNSSKKETQNYTSRCATEAKKLVEDVEIETHNVDIVEREVADVLETSKLKLQEAIKQNEEEIQICAWELYALVDSVSKYKEHMASKISEMKSNLSETAGAVSDSYKGSLSAQFGITLDTSH
;
A
#
# COMPACT_ATOMS: atom_id res chain seq x y z
N MET A 1 -85.34 71.64 -100.06
CA MET A 1 -83.92 71.89 -99.74
C MET A 1 -83.66 72.66 -98.43
N LYS A 2 -84.35 73.78 -98.09
CA LYS A 2 -84.04 74.52 -96.84
C LYS A 2 -84.21 73.70 -95.54
N ARG A 3 -85.24 72.86 -95.44
CA ARG A 3 -85.47 72.00 -94.25
C ARG A 3 -84.45 70.87 -94.10
N GLU A 4 -83.99 70.31 -95.21
CA GLU A 4 -82.98 69.24 -95.22
C GLU A 4 -81.58 69.78 -94.91
N LEU A 5 -81.23 70.95 -95.45
CA LEU A 5 -80.01 71.66 -95.07
C LEU A 5 -79.97 71.98 -93.57
N GLN A 6 -81.08 72.44 -93.00
CA GLN A 6 -81.18 72.70 -91.55
C GLN A 6 -81.16 71.43 -90.68
N ALA A 7 -81.48 70.26 -91.24
CA ALA A 7 -81.36 68.98 -90.53
C ALA A 7 -79.90 68.50 -90.56
N ILE A 8 -79.25 68.59 -91.72
CA ILE A 8 -77.82 68.28 -91.89
C ILE A 8 -76.95 69.18 -91.01
N GLU A 9 -77.25 70.49 -90.95
CA GLU A 9 -76.56 71.43 -90.05
C GLU A 9 -76.69 71.04 -88.57
N ARG A 10 -77.86 70.53 -88.16
CA ARG A 10 -78.08 70.03 -86.80
C ARG A 10 -77.32 68.74 -86.53
N ASP A 11 -77.37 67.77 -87.45
CA ASP A 11 -76.65 66.50 -87.33
C ASP A 11 -75.12 66.71 -87.29
N ILE A 12 -74.59 67.67 -88.08
CA ILE A 12 -73.17 68.06 -88.04
C ILE A 12 -72.84 68.64 -86.66
N THR A 13 -73.67 69.55 -86.14
CA THR A 13 -73.45 70.18 -84.84
C THR A 13 -73.48 69.13 -83.71
N GLU A 14 -74.44 68.20 -83.75
CA GLU A 14 -74.53 67.10 -82.79
C GLU A 14 -73.33 66.13 -82.88
N ALA A 15 -72.88 65.80 -84.09
CA ALA A 15 -71.69 64.98 -84.31
C ALA A 15 -70.40 65.67 -83.82
N GLU A 16 -70.27 66.99 -83.99
CA GLU A 16 -69.14 67.77 -83.47
C GLU A 16 -69.13 67.83 -81.93
N VAL A 17 -70.29 68.03 -81.30
CA VAL A 17 -70.43 67.98 -79.85
C VAL A 17 -70.07 66.58 -79.32
N ALA A 18 -70.54 65.53 -79.98
CA ALA A 18 -70.19 64.15 -79.62
C ALA A 18 -68.69 63.88 -79.78
N ARG A 19 -68.07 64.34 -80.89
CA ARG A 19 -66.62 64.22 -81.12
C ARG A 19 -65.83 64.94 -80.03
N ASN A 20 -66.15 66.19 -79.73
CA ASN A 20 -65.48 66.97 -78.68
C ASN A 20 -65.60 66.28 -77.30
N GLY A 21 -66.77 65.70 -76.99
CA GLY A 21 -66.96 64.92 -75.77
C GLY A 21 -66.16 63.61 -75.73
N TRP A 22 -65.88 62.99 -76.88
CA TRP A 22 -64.97 61.84 -76.97
C TRP A 22 -63.50 62.25 -76.90
N GLU A 23 -63.12 63.38 -77.48
CA GLU A 23 -61.78 63.96 -77.39
C GLU A 23 -61.42 64.32 -75.95
N GLU A 24 -62.33 64.97 -75.21
CA GLU A 24 -62.14 65.29 -73.79
C GLU A 24 -61.96 64.02 -72.94
N LYS A 25 -62.82 63.01 -73.14
CA LYS A 25 -62.68 61.70 -72.46
C LYS A 25 -61.38 60.98 -72.82
N SER A 26 -60.94 61.05 -74.07
CA SER A 26 -59.66 60.47 -74.51
C SER A 26 -58.50 61.17 -73.80
N TRP A 27 -58.55 62.50 -73.71
CA TRP A 27 -57.51 63.31 -73.08
C TRP A 27 -57.44 63.08 -71.56
N ASP A 28 -58.58 62.97 -70.88
CA ASP A 28 -58.65 62.62 -69.46
C ASP A 28 -58.11 61.21 -69.19
N LEU A 29 -58.44 60.25 -70.07
CA LEU A 29 -57.94 58.89 -70.00
C LEU A 29 -56.42 58.84 -70.20
N ASP A 30 -55.89 59.51 -71.22
CA ASP A 30 -54.46 59.61 -71.49
C ASP A 30 -53.70 60.26 -70.33
N THR A 31 -54.28 61.32 -69.74
CA THR A 31 -53.73 61.99 -68.55
C THR A 31 -53.67 61.06 -67.36
N THR A 32 -54.75 60.29 -67.12
CA THR A 32 -54.83 59.31 -66.03
C THR A 32 -53.83 58.18 -66.22
N ILE A 33 -53.73 57.63 -67.43
CA ILE A 33 -52.76 56.58 -67.79
C ILE A 33 -51.33 57.10 -67.59
N GLY A 34 -51.03 58.31 -68.04
CA GLY A 34 -49.72 58.93 -67.86
C GLY A 34 -49.34 59.11 -66.39
N HIS A 35 -50.29 59.49 -65.53
CA HIS A 35 -50.04 59.58 -64.10
C HIS A 35 -49.79 58.20 -63.47
N LYS A 36 -50.61 57.20 -63.79
CA LYS A 36 -50.44 55.82 -63.30
C LYS A 36 -49.15 55.16 -63.79
N PHE A 37 -48.73 55.46 -65.01
CA PHE A 37 -47.45 54.96 -65.52
C PHE A 37 -46.26 55.54 -64.74
N LYS A 38 -46.29 56.83 -64.37
CA LYS A 38 -45.25 57.44 -63.51
C LYS A 38 -45.23 56.85 -62.10
N GLU A 39 -46.39 56.58 -61.51
CA GLU A 39 -46.47 55.84 -60.23
C GLU A 39 -45.84 54.44 -60.38
N LEU A 40 -46.12 53.76 -61.49
CA LEU A 40 -45.57 52.44 -61.79
C LEU A 40 -44.04 52.47 -61.98
N GLU A 41 -43.49 53.51 -62.61
CA GLU A 41 -42.05 53.73 -62.73
C GLU A 41 -41.37 53.83 -61.37
N ALA A 42 -41.95 54.61 -60.44
CA ALA A 42 -41.42 54.74 -59.09
C ALA A 42 -41.43 53.40 -58.35
N LEU A 43 -42.54 52.67 -58.40
CA LEU A 43 -42.66 51.34 -57.78
C LEU A 43 -41.70 50.32 -58.40
N SER A 44 -41.54 50.33 -59.73
CA SER A 44 -40.60 49.47 -60.44
C SER A 44 -39.16 49.69 -59.96
N ILE A 45 -38.76 50.94 -59.74
CA ILE A 45 -37.42 51.27 -59.20
C ILE A 45 -37.25 50.67 -57.80
N GLU A 46 -38.23 50.86 -56.91
CA GLU A 46 -38.19 50.30 -55.54
C GLU A 46 -38.12 48.77 -55.55
N CYS A 47 -38.97 48.11 -56.35
CA CYS A 47 -38.97 46.65 -56.49
C CYS A 47 -37.62 46.15 -57.02
N ASN A 48 -37.06 46.80 -58.05
CA ASN A 48 -35.77 46.41 -58.62
C ASN A 48 -34.62 46.56 -57.62
N GLN A 49 -34.65 47.59 -56.76
CA GLN A 49 -33.69 47.71 -55.66
C GLN A 49 -33.82 46.57 -54.65
N ALA A 50 -35.04 46.19 -54.28
CA ALA A 50 -35.29 45.06 -53.39
C ALA A 50 -34.77 43.74 -54.00
N LEU A 51 -35.07 43.48 -55.27
CA LEU A 51 -34.60 42.28 -55.99
C LEU A 51 -33.07 42.20 -56.04
N ARG A 52 -32.37 43.33 -56.24
CA ARG A 52 -30.90 43.38 -56.19
C ARG A 52 -30.36 43.03 -54.80
N ARG A 53 -31.02 43.45 -53.73
CA ARG A 53 -30.63 43.07 -52.35
C ARG A 53 -30.81 41.57 -52.10
N LEU A 54 -31.83 40.97 -52.69
CA LEU A 54 -32.11 39.54 -52.60
C LEU A 54 -31.18 38.67 -53.48
N LYS A 55 -30.49 39.26 -54.46
CA LYS A 55 -29.53 38.57 -55.36
C LYS A 55 -30.12 37.36 -56.09
N LEU A 56 -31.38 37.45 -56.51
CA LEU A 56 -32.16 36.37 -57.17
C LEU A 56 -31.72 36.07 -58.63
N GLY A 57 -30.58 36.60 -59.07
CA GLY A 57 -30.07 36.50 -60.44
C GLY A 57 -30.32 37.77 -61.27
N ASN A 58 -29.49 37.97 -62.29
CA ASN A 58 -29.45 39.21 -63.09
C ASN A 58 -30.62 39.37 -64.08
N GLY A 59 -31.51 38.39 -64.19
CA GLY A 59 -32.62 38.37 -65.17
C GLY A 59 -33.98 38.81 -64.62
N LEU A 60 -34.11 39.05 -63.31
CA LEU A 60 -35.37 39.40 -62.67
C LEU A 60 -35.43 40.91 -62.40
N GLN A 61 -35.85 41.66 -63.40
CA GLN A 61 -35.99 43.11 -63.30
C GLN A 61 -37.25 43.58 -64.02
N TYR A 62 -38.00 44.47 -63.39
CA TYR A 62 -39.08 45.21 -64.03
C TYR A 62 -38.50 46.22 -65.02
N VAL A 63 -38.94 46.14 -66.27
CA VAL A 63 -38.55 47.04 -67.37
C VAL A 63 -39.84 47.51 -68.04
N LEU A 64 -40.31 48.69 -67.65
CA LEU A 64 -41.64 49.12 -68.05
C LEU A 64 -41.72 49.45 -69.54
N ASN A 65 -42.82 49.03 -70.18
CA ASN A 65 -43.13 49.33 -71.57
C ASN A 65 -44.51 49.99 -71.68
N ALA A 66 -44.52 51.30 -71.92
CA ALA A 66 -45.75 52.08 -72.07
C ALA A 66 -46.65 51.64 -73.25
N LYS A 67 -46.11 50.87 -74.20
CA LYS A 67 -46.84 50.33 -75.36
C LYS A 67 -47.34 48.89 -75.16
N GLY A 68 -47.14 48.32 -73.97
CA GLY A 68 -47.58 46.96 -73.67
C GLY A 68 -49.11 46.86 -73.67
N SER A 69 -49.64 45.78 -74.25
CA SER A 69 -51.08 45.50 -74.27
C SER A 69 -51.50 44.49 -73.20
N SER A 70 -50.54 43.84 -72.53
CA SER A 70 -50.76 42.96 -71.39
C SER A 70 -49.94 43.40 -70.17
N PRO A 71 -50.34 43.01 -68.93
CA PRO A 71 -49.57 43.32 -67.73
C PRO A 71 -48.11 42.84 -67.78
N ALA A 72 -47.84 41.66 -68.36
CA ALA A 72 -46.49 41.13 -68.50
C ALA A 72 -45.65 41.97 -69.48
N GLU A 73 -46.24 42.42 -70.59
CA GLU A 73 -45.58 43.32 -71.53
C GLU A 73 -45.33 44.70 -70.92
N VAL A 74 -46.31 45.26 -70.19
CA VAL A 74 -46.18 46.56 -69.53
C VAL A 74 -45.12 46.52 -68.44
N LEU A 75 -45.00 45.42 -67.69
CA LEU A 75 -44.02 45.26 -66.61
C LEU A 75 -42.63 44.78 -67.09
N GLY A 76 -42.54 44.28 -68.34
CA GLY A 76 -41.34 43.68 -68.91
C GLY A 76 -40.98 42.30 -68.35
N ILE A 77 -41.76 41.79 -67.39
CA ILE A 77 -41.59 40.49 -66.77
C ILE A 77 -42.96 39.97 -66.30
N ASP A 78 -43.20 38.67 -66.47
CA ASP A 78 -44.42 38.08 -65.96
C ASP A 78 -44.29 37.69 -64.48
N TYR A 79 -45.12 38.30 -63.64
CA TYR A 79 -45.12 38.05 -62.20
C TYR A 79 -45.44 36.59 -61.88
N LYS A 80 -46.45 36.00 -62.54
CA LYS A 80 -46.99 34.68 -62.15
C LYS A 80 -46.08 33.53 -62.56
N SER A 81 -45.48 33.58 -63.74
CA SER A 81 -44.68 32.49 -64.31
C SER A 81 -43.19 32.65 -64.08
N THR A 82 -42.69 33.88 -63.85
CA THR A 82 -41.25 34.13 -63.74
C THR A 82 -40.86 34.60 -62.35
N LEU A 83 -41.39 35.74 -61.88
CA LEU A 83 -40.91 36.35 -60.63
C LEU A 83 -41.35 35.58 -59.39
N LYS A 84 -42.63 35.21 -59.30
CA LYS A 84 -43.17 34.48 -58.15
C LYS A 84 -42.47 33.12 -57.94
N PRO A 85 -42.33 32.25 -58.97
CA PRO A 85 -41.62 30.99 -58.80
C PRO A 85 -40.15 31.15 -58.37
N ALA A 86 -39.46 32.20 -58.85
CA ALA A 86 -38.09 32.47 -58.43
C ALA A 86 -37.99 32.91 -56.96
N LEU A 87 -38.95 33.71 -56.48
CA LEU A 87 -39.05 34.09 -55.07
C LEU A 87 -39.38 32.90 -54.18
N ASP A 88 -40.34 32.06 -54.60
CA ASP A 88 -40.74 30.85 -53.87
C ASP A 88 -39.54 29.88 -53.76
N SER A 89 -38.84 29.63 -54.86
CA SER A 89 -37.62 28.79 -54.87
C SER A 89 -36.53 29.33 -53.95
N PHE A 90 -36.30 30.65 -53.94
CA PHE A 90 -35.28 31.25 -53.07
C PHE A 90 -35.65 31.13 -51.59
N ALA A 91 -36.94 31.30 -51.25
CA ALA A 91 -37.42 31.11 -49.89
C ALA A 91 -37.23 29.65 -49.43
N ASP A 92 -37.55 28.69 -50.30
CA ASP A 92 -37.35 27.26 -50.03
C ASP A 92 -35.87 26.91 -49.84
N ASP A 93 -34.98 27.44 -50.66
CA ASP A 93 -33.53 27.23 -50.53
C ASP A 93 -32.98 27.81 -49.22
N ILE A 94 -33.44 29.00 -48.81
CA ILE A 94 -33.09 29.58 -47.51
C ILE A 94 -33.58 28.70 -46.37
N ASN A 95 -34.84 28.26 -46.43
CA ASN A 95 -35.42 27.41 -45.39
C ASN A 95 -34.65 26.09 -45.28
N LYS A 96 -34.36 25.43 -46.41
CA LYS A 96 -33.59 24.20 -46.46
C LYS A 96 -32.17 24.38 -45.92
N SER A 97 -31.47 25.44 -46.35
CA SER A 97 -30.11 25.75 -45.85
C SER A 97 -30.11 26.04 -44.35
N SER A 98 -31.10 26.80 -43.87
CA SER A 98 -31.21 27.18 -42.47
C SER A 98 -31.57 25.98 -41.59
N MET A 99 -32.48 25.12 -42.04
CA MET A 99 -32.81 23.86 -41.36
C MET A 99 -31.60 22.93 -41.28
N SER A 100 -30.87 22.75 -42.38
CA SER A 100 -29.65 21.92 -42.39
C SER A 100 -28.60 22.43 -41.40
N LYS A 101 -28.38 23.76 -41.34
CA LYS A 101 -27.49 24.37 -40.34
C LYS A 101 -27.98 24.17 -38.90
N LEU A 102 -29.30 24.25 -38.69
CA LEU A 102 -29.88 24.03 -37.37
C LEU A 102 -29.68 22.58 -36.91
N GLU A 103 -29.90 21.60 -37.79
CA GLU A 103 -29.67 20.18 -37.51
C GLU A 103 -28.19 19.89 -37.19
N GLU A 104 -27.27 20.53 -37.92
CA GLU A 104 -25.83 20.45 -37.63
C GLU A 104 -25.50 21.04 -36.25
N LEU A 105 -26.04 22.23 -35.92
CA LEU A 105 -25.85 22.85 -34.61
C LEU A 105 -26.42 21.99 -33.47
N ILE A 106 -27.58 21.37 -33.66
CA ILE A 106 -28.17 20.43 -32.68
C ILE A 106 -27.24 19.23 -32.48
N SER A 107 -26.71 18.67 -33.57
CA SER A 107 -25.79 17.53 -33.53
C SER A 107 -24.50 17.89 -32.77
N LEU A 108 -23.91 19.05 -33.07
CA LEU A 108 -22.73 19.56 -32.38
C LEU A 108 -22.99 19.85 -30.90
N GLN A 109 -24.16 20.40 -30.57
CA GLN A 109 -24.56 20.65 -29.19
C GLN A 109 -24.68 19.33 -28.41
N GLN A 110 -25.33 18.32 -28.99
CA GLN A 110 -25.46 17.00 -28.39
C GLN A 110 -24.08 16.36 -28.15
N GLN A 111 -23.20 16.43 -29.16
CA GLN A 111 -21.83 15.93 -29.05
C GLN A 111 -21.03 16.69 -27.97
N SER A 112 -21.21 18.00 -27.86
CA SER A 112 -20.58 18.83 -26.82
C SER A 112 -21.00 18.40 -25.42
N VAL A 113 -22.29 18.12 -25.21
CA VAL A 113 -22.81 17.64 -23.91
C VAL A 113 -22.24 16.27 -23.57
N GLU A 114 -22.21 15.34 -24.52
CA GLU A 114 -21.62 14.00 -24.31
C GLU A 114 -20.12 14.09 -23.99
N ASN A 115 -19.38 14.96 -24.70
CA ASN A 115 -17.97 15.20 -24.43
C ASN A 115 -17.75 15.81 -23.03
N ALA A 116 -18.58 16.75 -22.61
CA ALA A 116 -18.52 17.31 -21.26
C ALA A 116 -18.73 16.23 -20.19
N ALA A 117 -19.71 15.34 -20.36
CA ALA A 117 -19.94 14.22 -19.45
C ALA A 117 -18.74 13.25 -19.40
N LYS A 118 -18.12 12.95 -20.56
CA LYS A 118 -16.90 12.11 -20.63
C LYS A 118 -15.70 12.76 -19.92
N ILE A 119 -15.54 14.08 -20.06
CA ILE A 119 -14.49 14.83 -19.37
C ILE A 119 -14.70 14.76 -17.85
N GLU A 120 -15.93 14.96 -17.39
CA GLU A 120 -16.24 14.94 -15.95
C GLU A 120 -16.03 13.56 -15.34
N ALA A 121 -16.44 12.49 -16.02
CA ALA A 121 -16.17 11.13 -15.59
C ALA A 121 -14.65 10.84 -15.48
N LYS A 122 -13.84 11.34 -16.43
CA LYS A 122 -12.38 11.22 -16.37
C LYS A 122 -11.77 12.03 -15.22
N ARG A 123 -12.28 13.24 -14.93
CA ARG A 123 -11.85 14.03 -13.76
C ARG A 123 -12.10 13.29 -12.46
N ASN A 124 -13.29 12.73 -12.28
CA ASN A 124 -13.62 11.95 -11.09
C ASN A 124 -12.70 10.74 -10.91
N ARG A 125 -12.39 10.02 -12.00
CA ARG A 125 -11.43 8.92 -11.97
C ARG A 125 -10.02 9.38 -11.59
N LEU A 126 -9.57 10.52 -12.12
CA LEU A 126 -8.26 11.10 -11.77
C LEU A 126 -8.20 11.48 -10.29
N ALA A 127 -9.24 12.09 -9.74
CA ALA A 127 -9.33 12.43 -8.33
C ALA A 127 -9.25 11.18 -7.43
N ALA A 128 -9.95 10.10 -7.80
CA ALA A 128 -9.88 8.83 -7.07
C ALA A 128 -8.48 8.19 -7.12
N LEU A 129 -7.82 8.24 -8.29
CA LEU A 129 -6.44 7.75 -8.43
C LEU A 129 -5.44 8.59 -7.62
N GLN A 130 -5.61 9.90 -7.59
CA GLN A 130 -4.78 10.79 -6.78
C GLN A 130 -4.91 10.44 -5.29
N SER A 131 -6.14 10.32 -4.78
CA SER A 131 -6.38 9.93 -3.38
C SER A 131 -5.75 8.60 -3.02
N ARG A 132 -5.78 7.61 -3.93
CA ARG A 132 -5.12 6.31 -3.72
C ARG A 132 -3.60 6.43 -3.73
N SER A 133 -3.04 7.29 -4.59
CA SER A 133 -1.60 7.56 -4.62
C SER A 133 -1.14 8.16 -3.29
N ASP A 134 -1.88 9.15 -2.78
CA ASP A 134 -1.58 9.82 -1.52
C ASP A 134 -1.65 8.84 -0.34
N GLU A 135 -2.64 7.93 -0.34
CA GLU A 135 -2.76 6.87 0.67
C GLU A 135 -1.55 5.91 0.65
N VAL A 136 -1.16 5.43 -0.53
CA VAL A 136 0.00 4.54 -0.69
C VAL A 136 1.30 5.23 -0.27
N GLU A 137 1.46 6.51 -0.58
CA GLU A 137 2.61 7.29 -0.14
C GLU A 137 2.66 7.42 1.39
N ALA A 138 1.52 7.66 2.04
CA ALA A 138 1.44 7.68 3.50
C ALA A 138 1.79 6.33 4.13
N GLN A 139 1.29 5.22 3.56
CA GLN A 139 1.62 3.86 4.01
C GLN A 139 3.12 3.55 3.86
N LEU A 140 3.71 3.93 2.72
CA LEU A 140 5.14 3.76 2.45
C LEU A 140 5.99 4.53 3.47
N ASN A 141 5.63 5.78 3.75
CA ASN A 141 6.33 6.61 4.74
C ASN A 141 6.24 6.01 6.15
N SER A 142 5.08 5.47 6.54
CA SER A 142 4.91 4.77 7.81
C SER A 142 5.79 3.53 7.91
N SER A 143 5.75 2.66 6.88
CA SER A 143 6.55 1.43 6.85
C SER A 143 8.06 1.71 6.85
N LYS A 144 8.49 2.76 6.15
CA LYS A 144 9.89 3.22 6.17
C LYS A 144 10.33 3.64 7.57
N LYS A 145 9.50 4.39 8.30
CA LYS A 145 9.79 4.82 9.67
C LYS A 145 9.84 3.61 10.62
N GLU A 146 8.89 2.69 10.48
CA GLU A 146 8.86 1.45 11.25
C GLU A 146 10.14 0.63 11.02
N THR A 147 10.52 0.41 9.77
CA THR A 147 11.75 -0.31 9.39
C THR A 147 13.00 0.35 9.98
N GLN A 148 13.09 1.68 9.95
CA GLN A 148 14.19 2.42 10.55
C GLN A 148 14.25 2.23 12.07
N ASN A 149 13.11 2.26 12.75
CA ASN A 149 13.02 2.01 14.19
C ASN A 149 13.38 0.57 14.56
N TYR A 150 12.94 -0.41 13.78
CA TYR A 150 13.34 -1.81 13.99
C TYR A 150 14.84 -1.99 13.81
N THR A 151 15.40 -1.39 12.76
CA THR A 151 16.85 -1.45 12.48
C THR A 151 17.66 -0.84 13.62
N SER A 152 17.26 0.33 14.13
CA SER A 152 17.94 0.96 15.26
C SER A 152 17.83 0.13 16.54
N ARG A 153 16.65 -0.43 16.82
CA ARG A 153 16.45 -1.32 17.98
C ARG A 153 17.32 -2.57 17.89
N CYS A 154 17.35 -3.24 16.75
CA CYS A 154 18.21 -4.41 16.53
C CYS A 154 19.70 -4.06 16.71
N ALA A 155 20.15 -2.90 16.21
CA ALA A 155 21.52 -2.46 16.40
C ALA A 155 21.85 -2.22 17.89
N THR A 156 20.93 -1.62 18.65
CA THR A 156 21.13 -1.41 20.10
C THR A 156 21.12 -2.71 20.90
N GLU A 157 20.23 -3.64 20.56
CA GLU A 157 20.13 -4.94 21.21
C GLU A 157 21.34 -5.81 20.92
N ALA A 158 21.84 -5.81 19.68
CA ALA A 158 23.07 -6.49 19.31
C ALA A 158 24.29 -5.92 20.07
N LYS A 159 24.41 -4.59 20.18
CA LYS A 159 25.48 -3.95 20.96
C LYS A 159 25.43 -4.36 22.43
N LYS A 160 24.23 -4.35 23.02
CA LYS A 160 24.02 -4.78 24.40
C LYS A 160 24.41 -6.25 24.61
N LEU A 161 23.99 -7.15 23.72
CA LEU A 161 24.34 -8.57 23.80
C LEU A 161 25.85 -8.79 23.74
N VAL A 162 26.58 -8.05 22.91
CA VAL A 162 28.05 -8.11 22.86
C VAL A 162 28.64 -7.64 24.20
N GLU A 163 28.18 -6.52 24.74
CA GLU A 163 28.64 -6.02 26.04
C GLU A 163 28.34 -7.01 27.17
N ASP A 164 27.15 -7.60 27.20
CA ASP A 164 26.74 -8.61 28.19
C ASP A 164 27.63 -9.87 28.08
N VAL A 165 27.95 -10.34 26.86
CA VAL A 165 28.85 -11.49 26.63
C VAL A 165 30.29 -11.18 27.05
N GLU A 166 30.80 -9.99 26.78
CA GLU A 166 32.13 -9.57 27.21
C GLU A 166 32.25 -9.55 28.74
N ILE A 167 31.24 -9.01 29.43
CA ILE A 167 31.16 -9.01 30.90
C ILE A 167 31.13 -10.45 31.43
N GLU A 168 30.27 -11.31 30.89
CA GLU A 168 30.13 -12.68 31.37
C GLU A 168 31.39 -13.51 31.10
N THR A 169 32.05 -13.30 29.96
CA THR A 169 33.35 -13.93 29.65
C THR A 169 34.39 -13.54 30.70
N HIS A 170 34.46 -12.26 31.07
CA HIS A 170 35.37 -11.81 32.12
C HIS A 170 35.05 -12.41 33.49
N ASN A 171 33.76 -12.52 33.84
CA ASN A 171 33.33 -13.16 35.08
C ASN A 171 33.73 -14.64 35.12
N VAL A 172 33.55 -15.37 34.02
CA VAL A 172 33.96 -16.77 33.89
C VAL A 172 35.48 -16.90 34.08
N ASP A 173 36.29 -16.04 33.46
CA ASP A 173 37.75 -16.04 33.63
C ASP A 173 38.16 -15.84 35.11
N ILE A 174 37.44 -14.99 35.85
CA ILE A 174 37.68 -14.78 37.29
C ILE A 174 37.35 -16.06 38.06
N VAL A 175 36.17 -16.63 37.84
CA VAL A 175 35.73 -17.85 38.54
C VAL A 175 36.64 -19.03 38.23
N GLU A 176 37.09 -19.20 36.98
CA GLU A 176 38.04 -20.25 36.60
C GLU A 176 39.35 -20.13 37.39
N ARG A 177 39.85 -18.91 37.58
CA ARG A 177 41.05 -18.66 38.40
C ARG A 177 40.81 -18.98 39.87
N GLU A 178 39.70 -18.54 40.43
CA GLU A 178 39.33 -18.85 41.82
C GLU A 178 39.19 -20.37 42.06
N VAL A 179 38.58 -21.08 41.11
CA VAL A 179 38.46 -22.55 41.18
C VAL A 179 39.84 -23.21 41.10
N ALA A 180 40.75 -22.73 40.25
CA ALA A 180 42.12 -23.24 40.16
C ALA A 180 42.88 -23.04 41.48
N ASP A 181 42.78 -21.85 42.10
CA ASP A 181 43.42 -21.53 43.37
C ASP A 181 42.87 -22.40 44.52
N VAL A 182 41.54 -22.60 44.57
CA VAL A 182 40.89 -23.48 45.56
C VAL A 182 41.31 -24.94 45.36
N LEU A 183 41.39 -25.40 44.12
CA LEU A 183 41.82 -26.76 43.78
C LEU A 183 43.27 -27.00 44.24
N GLU A 184 44.18 -26.08 43.95
CA GLU A 184 45.59 -26.17 44.38
C GLU A 184 45.69 -26.16 45.91
N THR A 185 44.99 -25.24 46.57
CA THR A 185 44.95 -25.15 48.03
C THR A 185 44.39 -26.43 48.67
N SER A 186 43.32 -26.99 48.10
CA SER A 186 42.71 -28.24 48.57
C SER A 186 43.65 -29.42 48.41
N LYS A 187 44.34 -29.51 47.27
CA LYS A 187 45.34 -30.55 46.98
C LYS A 187 46.49 -30.51 47.98
N LEU A 188 47.01 -29.32 48.30
CA LEU A 188 48.07 -29.15 49.30
C LEU A 188 47.61 -29.58 50.70
N LYS A 189 46.41 -29.14 51.13
CA LYS A 189 45.83 -29.55 52.42
C LYS A 189 45.62 -31.06 52.51
N LEU A 190 45.18 -31.70 51.43
CA LEU A 190 45.01 -33.15 51.38
C LEU A 190 46.36 -33.87 51.51
N GLN A 191 47.40 -33.40 50.80
CA GLN A 191 48.74 -33.97 50.92
C GLN A 191 49.32 -33.83 52.33
N GLU A 192 49.11 -32.68 52.97
CA GLU A 192 49.53 -32.44 54.35
C GLU A 192 48.78 -33.38 55.33
N ALA A 193 47.46 -33.52 55.19
CA ALA A 193 46.65 -34.41 56.00
C ALA A 193 47.06 -35.89 55.83
N ILE A 194 47.34 -36.34 54.59
CA ILE A 194 47.87 -37.68 54.33
C ILE A 194 49.20 -37.88 55.04
N LYS A 195 50.11 -36.90 54.96
CA LYS A 195 51.43 -36.97 55.63
C LYS A 195 51.30 -37.06 57.15
N GLN A 196 50.47 -36.21 57.75
CA GLN A 196 50.21 -36.25 59.20
C GLN A 196 49.61 -37.58 59.63
N ASN A 197 48.63 -38.10 58.91
CA ASN A 197 48.02 -39.39 59.20
C ASN A 197 49.04 -40.55 59.08
N GLU A 198 49.92 -40.52 58.07
CA GLU A 198 50.99 -41.51 57.94
C GLU A 198 51.95 -41.44 59.14
N GLU A 199 52.35 -40.23 59.57
CA GLU A 199 53.18 -40.05 60.77
C GLU A 199 52.50 -40.60 62.03
N GLU A 200 51.21 -40.32 62.23
CA GLU A 200 50.41 -40.86 63.35
C GLU A 200 50.33 -42.39 63.31
N ILE A 201 50.06 -42.97 62.13
CA ILE A 201 50.02 -44.44 61.95
C ILE A 201 51.36 -45.06 62.32
N GLN A 202 52.49 -44.46 61.90
CA GLN A 202 53.82 -44.95 62.24
C GLN A 202 54.06 -44.89 63.76
N ILE A 203 53.70 -43.80 64.42
CA ILE A 203 53.80 -43.67 65.89
C ILE A 203 52.99 -44.77 66.58
N CYS A 204 51.71 -44.93 66.23
CA CYS A 204 50.86 -45.98 66.80
C CYS A 204 51.41 -47.39 66.55
N ALA A 205 51.98 -47.64 65.37
CA ALA A 205 52.63 -48.91 65.05
C ALA A 205 53.85 -49.15 65.96
N TRP A 206 54.70 -48.14 66.15
CA TRP A 206 55.85 -48.21 67.06
C TRP A 206 55.43 -48.47 68.51
N GLU A 207 54.40 -47.78 69.01
CA GLU A 207 53.85 -48.00 70.35
C GLU A 207 53.29 -49.41 70.51
N LEU A 208 52.55 -49.91 69.51
CA LEU A 208 52.06 -51.30 69.49
C LEU A 208 53.21 -52.31 69.53
N TYR A 209 54.26 -52.10 68.73
CA TYR A 209 55.44 -52.96 68.74
C TYR A 209 56.13 -52.97 70.12
N ALA A 210 56.31 -51.81 70.73
CA ALA A 210 56.90 -51.69 72.06
C ALA A 210 56.04 -52.39 73.14
N LEU A 211 54.72 -52.24 73.06
CA LEU A 211 53.79 -52.93 73.95
C LEU A 211 53.88 -54.46 73.78
N VAL A 212 53.86 -54.96 72.54
CA VAL A 212 54.01 -56.40 72.25
C VAL A 212 55.33 -56.95 72.79
N ASP A 213 56.45 -56.24 72.59
CA ASP A 213 57.75 -56.64 73.13
C ASP A 213 57.74 -56.71 74.67
N SER A 214 57.15 -55.70 75.34
CA SER A 214 57.03 -55.68 76.80
C SER A 214 56.16 -56.82 77.35
N VAL A 215 55.03 -57.13 76.68
CA VAL A 215 54.15 -58.24 77.02
C VAL A 215 54.86 -59.59 76.80
N SER A 216 55.64 -59.71 75.73
CA SER A 216 56.45 -60.91 75.47
C SER A 216 57.50 -61.14 76.56
N LYS A 217 58.24 -60.09 76.95
CA LYS A 217 59.22 -60.14 78.05
C LYS A 217 58.56 -60.52 79.39
N TYR A 218 57.40 -59.93 79.70
CA TYR A 218 56.65 -60.29 80.90
C TYR A 218 56.19 -61.76 80.88
N LYS A 219 55.70 -62.24 79.73
CA LYS A 219 55.31 -63.64 79.53
C LYS A 219 56.48 -64.59 79.74
N GLU A 220 57.66 -64.29 79.20
CA GLU A 220 58.89 -65.07 79.41
C GLU A 220 59.34 -65.09 80.88
N HIS A 221 59.38 -63.92 81.53
CA HIS A 221 59.68 -63.80 82.95
C HIS A 221 58.71 -64.65 83.79
N MET A 222 57.42 -64.60 83.49
CA MET A 222 56.41 -65.37 84.23
C MET A 222 56.52 -66.87 83.98
N ALA A 223 56.79 -67.29 82.74
CA ALA A 223 57.07 -68.69 82.43
C ALA A 223 58.30 -69.21 83.19
N SER A 224 59.37 -68.42 83.26
CA SER A 224 60.56 -68.73 84.05
C SER A 224 60.24 -68.86 85.55
N LYS A 225 59.48 -67.90 86.11
CA LYS A 225 59.07 -67.92 87.51
C LYS A 225 58.18 -69.13 87.85
N ILE A 226 57.25 -69.49 86.95
CA ILE A 226 56.43 -70.70 87.09
C ILE A 226 57.33 -71.95 87.07
N SER A 227 58.32 -72.01 86.17
CA SER A 227 59.26 -73.13 86.10
C SER A 227 60.12 -73.24 87.37
N GLU A 228 60.62 -72.13 87.89
CA GLU A 228 61.34 -72.05 89.17
C GLU A 228 60.45 -72.53 90.33
N MET A 229 59.22 -72.00 90.44
CA MET A 229 58.26 -72.44 91.45
C MET A 229 57.94 -73.93 91.34
N LYS A 230 57.80 -74.46 90.11
CA LYS A 230 57.58 -75.89 89.86
C LYS A 230 58.78 -76.72 90.29
N SER A 231 60.01 -76.25 90.04
CA SER A 231 61.24 -76.88 90.52
C SER A 231 61.29 -76.89 92.05
N ASN A 232 61.10 -75.73 92.70
CA ASN A 232 61.09 -75.60 94.15
C ASN A 232 59.99 -76.45 94.80
N LEU A 233 58.80 -76.53 94.19
CA LEU A 233 57.71 -77.40 94.63
C LEU A 233 58.08 -78.87 94.48
N SER A 234 58.67 -79.27 93.35
CA SER A 234 59.15 -80.64 93.13
C SER A 234 60.26 -81.01 94.11
N GLU A 235 61.14 -80.07 94.44
CA GLU A 235 62.23 -80.24 95.40
C GLU A 235 61.70 -80.33 96.83
N THR A 236 60.73 -79.48 97.21
CA THR A 236 60.03 -79.56 98.50
C THR A 236 59.24 -80.86 98.63
N ALA A 237 58.50 -81.25 97.58
CA ALA A 237 57.78 -82.52 97.53
C ALA A 237 58.75 -83.72 97.61
N GLY A 238 59.92 -83.62 96.97
CA GLY A 238 61.03 -84.55 97.10
C GLY A 238 61.53 -84.64 98.55
N ALA A 239 61.86 -83.51 99.18
CA ALA A 239 62.33 -83.44 100.56
C ALA A 239 61.28 -83.92 101.59
N VAL A 240 59.99 -83.67 101.34
CA VAL A 240 58.88 -84.20 102.13
C VAL A 240 58.76 -85.71 101.92
N SER A 241 58.85 -86.20 100.68
CA SER A 241 58.88 -87.63 100.35
C SER A 241 60.08 -88.34 100.99
N ASP A 242 61.26 -87.73 100.96
CA ASP A 242 62.49 -88.26 101.55
C ASP A 242 62.45 -88.21 103.08
N SER A 243 61.88 -87.15 103.67
CA SER A 243 61.57 -87.11 105.11
C SER A 243 60.53 -88.16 105.50
N TYR A 244 59.55 -88.44 104.64
CA TYR A 244 58.55 -89.50 104.85
C TYR A 244 59.19 -90.89 104.72
N LYS A 245 60.10 -91.12 103.76
CA LYS A 245 60.91 -92.36 103.65
C LYS A 245 61.89 -92.53 104.81
N GLY A 246 62.51 -91.43 105.26
CA GLY A 246 63.37 -91.42 106.44
C GLY A 246 62.59 -91.68 107.73
N SER A 247 61.36 -91.15 107.83
CA SER A 247 60.44 -91.47 108.92
C SER A 247 59.95 -92.91 108.86
N LEU A 248 59.67 -93.45 107.66
CA LEU A 248 59.35 -94.88 107.48
C LEU A 248 60.52 -95.79 107.85
N SER A 249 61.75 -95.40 107.50
CA SER A 249 62.97 -96.16 107.84
C SER A 249 63.28 -96.11 109.34
N ALA A 250 62.86 -95.05 110.03
CA ALA A 250 62.95 -94.95 111.48
C ALA A 250 61.82 -95.72 112.22
N GLN A 251 60.79 -96.21 111.51
CA GLN A 251 59.61 -96.82 112.12
C GLN A 251 59.62 -98.36 112.13
N PHE A 252 60.62 -99.03 111.55
CA PHE A 252 60.79 -100.49 111.66
C PHE A 252 62.26 -100.90 111.74
N GLY A 253 62.70 -101.40 112.90
CA GLY A 253 64.05 -101.95 113.08
C GLY A 253 64.24 -103.33 112.47
N ILE A 254 65.51 -103.70 112.28
CA ILE A 254 66.15 -105.00 112.61
C ILE A 254 67.64 -104.93 112.20
N THR A 255 68.51 -105.26 113.14
CA THR A 255 69.89 -105.68 112.96
C THR A 255 70.01 -106.95 112.13
N LEU A 256 70.98 -107.05 111.23
CA LEU A 256 71.86 -108.21 111.18
C LEU A 256 73.17 -107.94 110.44
N ASP A 257 74.17 -108.53 111.04
CA ASP A 257 75.57 -108.62 110.69
C ASP A 257 75.81 -109.64 109.56
N THR A 258 77.06 -109.68 109.08
CA THR A 258 77.79 -110.76 108.38
C THR A 258 77.83 -110.88 106.85
N SER A 259 79.05 -110.60 106.34
CA SER A 259 79.95 -111.48 105.56
C SER A 259 79.85 -111.60 104.02
N HIS A 260 81.07 -111.48 103.44
CA HIS A 260 81.58 -111.63 102.06
C HIS A 260 81.53 -110.43 101.11
#